data_AF-A0A7J6EGP5-F1
#
_entry.id   AF-A0A7J6EGP5-F1
#
_cell.length_a   1.000
_cell.length_b   1.000
_cell.length_c   1.000
_cell.angle_alpha   90.00
_cell.angle_beta   90.00
_cell.angle_gamma   90.00
#
_symmetry.space_group_name_H-M   'P 1'
#
loop_
_entity.id
_entity.type
_entity.pdbx_description
1 polymer ?
#
loop_
_entity_poly.entity_id
_entity_poly.type
_entity_poly.pdbx_seq_one_letter_code
_entity_poly.pdbx_strand_id
1 'polypeptide(L)'
;MRSMWLSRLVDKKFKLPGVPTMLDKTLKEMEVMKRTTRFYKRNCISIYNVNHNDEICEEMGWTAWKKKTWVSEALSKFRSRDYFN
;
A
#
# COMPACT_ATOMS: atom_id res chain seq x y z
N MET A 1 8.06 2.08 5.30
CA MET A 1 6.58 1.91 5.27
C MET A 1 6.13 0.69 6.04
N ARG A 2 6.38 -0.56 5.61
CA ARG A 2 5.88 -1.76 6.32
C ARG A 2 6.23 -1.86 7.80
N SER A 3 7.50 -1.66 8.17
CA SER A 3 7.90 -1.69 9.59
C SER A 3 7.24 -0.59 10.41
N MET A 4 6.93 0.55 9.79
CA MET A 4 6.24 1.67 10.43
C MET A 4 4.74 1.41 10.56
N TRP A 5 4.11 0.85 9.54
CA TRP A 5 2.74 0.35 9.59
C TRP A 5 2.60 -0.71 10.70
N LEU A 6 3.54 -1.65 10.78
CA LEU A 6 3.57 -2.67 11.83
C LEU A 6 3.77 -2.05 13.22
N SER A 7 4.70 -1.10 13.37
CA SER A 7 4.88 -0.36 14.63
C SER A 7 3.58 0.33 15.06
N ARG A 8 2.91 1.02 14.13
CA ARG A 8 1.64 1.71 14.42
C ARG A 8 0.51 0.74 14.75
N LEU A 9 0.50 -0.45 14.14
CA LEU A 9 -0.44 -1.51 14.48
C LEU A 9 -0.21 -2.02 15.91
N VAL A 10 1.06 -2.29 16.27
CA VAL A 10 1.46 -2.70 17.62
C VAL A 10 1.11 -1.63 18.65
N ASP A 11 1.30 -0.36 18.30
CA ASP A 11 0.91 0.81 19.10
C ASP A 11 -0.61 1.07 19.11
N LYS A 12 -1.42 0.20 18.49
CA LYS A 12 -2.88 0.29 18.38
C LYS A 12 -3.38 1.61 17.80
N LYS A 13 -2.59 2.25 16.93
CA LYS A 13 -2.94 3.51 16.25
C LYS A 13 -4.04 3.34 15.20
N PHE A 14 -4.25 2.12 14.73
CA PHE A 14 -5.37 1.70 13.88
C PHE A 14 -5.74 0.25 14.20
N LYS A 15 -6.85 -0.24 13.65
CA LYS A 15 -7.32 -1.61 13.82
C LYS A 15 -7.39 -2.32 12.47
N LEU A 16 -7.07 -3.60 12.46
CA LEU A 16 -7.28 -4.43 11.29
C LEU A 16 -8.77 -4.71 11.09
N PRO A 17 -9.23 -4.85 9.83
CA PRO A 17 -10.56 -5.35 9.57
C PRO A 17 -10.69 -6.81 10.00
N GLY A 18 -11.91 -7.34 9.99
CA GLY A 18 -12.16 -8.74 10.32
C GLY A 18 -11.41 -9.70 9.40
N VAL A 19 -11.12 -10.91 9.92
CA VAL A 19 -10.44 -11.98 9.16
C VAL A 19 -11.10 -12.25 7.80
N PRO A 20 -12.45 -12.31 7.66
CA PRO A 20 -13.08 -12.55 6.36
C PRO A 20 -12.74 -11.47 5.33
N THR A 21 -12.71 -10.20 5.74
CA THR A 21 -12.39 -9.07 4.86
C THR A 21 -10.92 -9.09 4.43
N MET A 22 -10.00 -9.43 5.33
CA MET A 22 -8.59 -9.57 4.98
C MET A 22 -8.36 -10.72 4.00
N LEU A 23 -9.08 -11.83 4.17
CA LEU A 23 -9.00 -12.97 3.28
C LEU A 23 -9.53 -12.62 1.88
N ASP A 24 -10.70 -11.97 1.80
CA ASP A 24 -11.29 -11.52 0.54
C ASP A 24 -10.35 -10.58 -0.24
N LYS A 25 -9.78 -9.56 0.42
CA LYS A 25 -8.79 -8.65 -0.18
C LYS A 25 -7.58 -9.42 -0.72
N THR A 26 -7.05 -10.36 0.06
CA THR A 26 -5.89 -11.18 -0.33
C THR A 26 -6.18 -12.07 -1.54
N LEU A 27 -7.35 -12.71 -1.58
CA LEU A 27 -7.76 -13.56 -2.70
C LEU A 27 -7.94 -12.74 -3.98
N LYS A 28 -8.54 -11.55 -3.88
CA LYS A 28 -8.70 -10.62 -5.00
C LYS A 28 -7.35 -10.14 -5.54
N GLU A 29 -6.42 -9.77 -4.66
CA GLU A 29 -5.06 -9.39 -5.05
C GLU A 29 -4.33 -10.56 -5.74
N MET A 30 -4.49 -11.78 -5.25
CA MET A 30 -3.94 -12.98 -5.88
C MET A 30 -4.55 -13.22 -7.28
N GLU A 31 -5.85 -13.01 -7.47
CA GLU A 31 -6.50 -13.13 -8.77
C GLU A 31 -5.98 -12.09 -9.77
N VAL A 32 -5.83 -10.84 -9.34
CA VAL A 32 -5.24 -9.77 -10.15
C VAL A 32 -3.79 -10.12 -10.51
N MET A 33 -3.02 -10.65 -9.56
CA MET A 33 -1.63 -11.04 -9.79
C MET A 33 -1.53 -12.19 -10.82
N LYS A 34 -2.42 -13.18 -10.77
CA LYS A 34 -2.51 -14.25 -11.78
C LYS A 34 -2.76 -13.72 -13.19
N ARG A 35 -3.56 -12.64 -13.32
CA ARG A 35 -3.86 -12.01 -14.62
C ARG A 35 -2.75 -11.10 -15.13
N THR A 36 -2.06 -10.40 -14.24
CA THR A 36 -1.14 -9.30 -14.60
C THR A 36 0.32 -9.73 -14.68
N THR A 37 0.74 -10.79 -13.99
CA THR A 37 2.14 -11.25 -14.03
C THR A 37 2.26 -12.74 -14.32
N ARG A 38 3.15 -13.07 -15.27
CA ARG A 38 3.54 -14.46 -15.59
C ARG A 38 4.24 -15.14 -14.41
N PHE A 39 4.74 -14.36 -13.46
CA PHE A 39 5.50 -14.86 -12.30
C PHE A 39 4.65 -15.09 -11.05
N TYR A 40 3.31 -15.05 -11.12
CA TYR A 40 2.45 -15.14 -9.93
C TYR A 40 2.75 -16.32 -8.98
N LYS A 41 3.31 -17.45 -9.46
CA LYS A 41 3.72 -18.60 -8.62
C LYS A 41 5.04 -18.42 -7.86
N ARG A 42 5.92 -17.53 -8.34
CA ARG A 42 7.24 -17.22 -7.76
C ARG A 42 7.38 -15.73 -7.42
N ASN A 43 6.27 -14.98 -7.49
CA ASN A 43 6.29 -13.56 -7.23
C ASN A 43 6.49 -13.39 -5.73
N CYS A 44 7.68 -12.99 -5.30
CA CYS A 44 7.78 -12.27 -4.05
C CYS A 44 6.77 -11.12 -4.15
N ILE A 45 5.90 -10.96 -3.16
CA ILE A 45 5.10 -9.75 -3.00
C ILE A 45 6.11 -8.62 -2.87
N SER A 46 6.58 -8.08 -3.99
CA SER A 46 7.76 -7.22 -4.11
C SER A 46 7.60 -6.22 -5.25
N ILE A 47 6.66 -6.45 -6.16
CA ILE A 47 6.20 -5.43 -7.11
C ILE A 47 5.26 -4.50 -6.35
N TYR A 48 5.79 -3.78 -5.37
CA TYR A 48 5.03 -2.81 -4.60
C TYR A 48 4.99 -1.51 -5.36
N ASN A 49 3.89 -1.34 -6.08
CA ASN A 49 3.54 -0.11 -6.78
C ASN A 49 3.34 1.03 -5.77
N VAL A 50 3.44 2.26 -6.27
CA VAL A 50 3.03 3.50 -5.58
C VAL A 50 1.66 3.31 -4.91
N ASN A 51 0.70 2.70 -5.60
CA ASN A 51 -0.64 2.39 -5.08
C ASN A 51 -0.63 1.62 -3.75
N HIS A 52 0.27 0.64 -3.59
CA HIS A 52 0.32 -0.15 -2.36
C HIS A 52 0.90 0.65 -1.19
N ASN A 53 1.83 1.56 -1.46
CA ASN A 53 2.32 2.46 -0.42
C ASN A 53 1.25 3.51 -0.04
N ASP A 54 0.41 3.92 -0.99
CA ASP A 54 -0.73 4.83 -0.75
C ASP A 54 -1.79 4.17 0.13
N GLU A 55 -2.16 2.92 -0.16
CA GLU A 55 -3.05 2.14 0.72
C GLU A 55 -2.49 2.03 2.14
N ILE A 56 -1.20 1.74 2.28
CA ILE A 56 -0.52 1.67 3.59
C ILE A 56 -0.59 3.03 4.31
N CYS A 57 -0.44 4.15 3.60
CA CYS A 57 -0.59 5.49 4.18
C CYS A 57 -2.01 5.74 4.68
N GLU A 58 -3.01 5.43 3.86
CA GLU A 58 -4.41 5.60 4.22
C GLU A 58 -4.77 4.76 5.46
N GLU A 59 -4.30 3.51 5.52
CA GLU A 59 -4.48 2.64 6.70
C GLU A 59 -3.83 3.20 7.97
N MET A 60 -2.72 3.93 7.85
CA MET A 60 -2.06 4.62 8.97
C MET A 60 -2.73 5.95 9.36
N GLY A 61 -3.72 6.41 8.59
CA GLY A 61 -4.40 7.70 8.73
C GLY A 61 -3.64 8.87 8.10
N TRP A 62 -2.75 8.60 7.16
CA TRP A 62 -1.99 9.62 6.44
C TRP A 62 -2.64 9.92 5.10
N THR A 63 -2.50 11.17 4.63
CA THR A 63 -2.99 11.56 3.32
C THR A 63 -2.14 10.91 2.23
N ALA A 64 -2.79 10.19 1.31
CA ALA A 64 -2.13 9.69 0.10
C ALA A 64 -1.69 10.83 -0.86
N TRP A 65 -2.18 12.06 -0.65
CA TRP A 65 -1.78 13.25 -1.39
C TRP A 65 -0.44 13.77 -0.87
N LYS A 66 0.61 13.63 -1.69
CA LYS A 66 2.01 13.84 -1.29
C LYS A 66 2.55 15.23 -1.66
N LYS A 67 1.94 15.91 -2.64
CA LYS A 67 2.43 17.19 -3.20
C LYS A 67 1.36 18.27 -3.17
N LYS A 68 1.83 19.51 -2.99
CA LYS A 68 1.02 20.73 -2.78
C LYS A 68 0.07 21.05 -3.94
N THR A 69 0.32 20.53 -5.13
CA THR A 69 -0.46 20.82 -6.34
C THR A 69 -0.75 19.52 -7.10
N TRP A 70 -2.00 19.39 -7.60
CA TRP A 70 -2.47 18.23 -8.36
C TRP A 70 -1.58 17.87 -9.57
N VAL A 71 -1.08 18.88 -10.30
CA VAL A 71 -0.18 18.69 -11.46
C VAL A 71 1.13 18.04 -11.04
N SER A 72 1.67 18.47 -9.89
CA SER A 72 2.90 17.90 -9.35
C SER A 72 2.66 16.46 -8.90
N GLU A 73 1.53 16.18 -8.26
CA GLU A 73 1.17 14.82 -7.83
C GLU A 73 1.10 13.83 -9.01
N ALA A 74 0.52 14.24 -10.14
CA ALA A 74 0.32 13.36 -11.29
C ALA A 74 1.58 13.17 -12.17
N LEU A 75 2.40 14.22 -12.33
CA LEU A 75 3.45 14.23 -13.36
C LEU A 75 4.87 14.12 -12.81
N SER A 76 5.07 14.29 -11.51
CA SER A 76 6.42 14.26 -10.94
C SER A 76 6.76 12.90 -10.35
N LYS A 77 8.05 12.53 -10.42
CA LYS A 77 8.53 11.24 -9.92
C LYS A 77 8.19 11.06 -8.44
N PHE A 78 7.58 9.92 -8.12
CA PHE A 78 7.34 9.51 -6.73
C PHE A 78 8.67 9.16 -6.05
N ARG A 79 8.92 9.77 -4.90
CA ARG A 79 10.08 9.45 -4.06
C ARG A 79 9.61 8.79 -2.76
N SER A 80 10.41 7.87 -2.24
CA SER A 80 10.15 7.26 -0.93
C SER A 80 10.04 8.30 0.18
N ARG A 81 10.78 9.41 0.08
CA ARG A 81 10.76 10.52 1.04
C ARG A 81 9.42 11.27 1.08
N ASP A 82 8.62 11.20 0.02
CA ASP A 82 7.32 11.86 -0.05
C ASP A 82 6.29 11.21 0.89
N TYR A 83 6.58 10.01 1.44
CA TYR A 83 5.74 9.32 2.42
C TYR A 83 6.06 9.63 3.88
N PHE A 84 7.14 10.36 4.16
CA PHE A 84 7.64 10.57 5.53
C PHE A 84 7.42 12.01 6.03
N ASN A 85 6.69 12.83 5.28
CA ASN A 85 6.60 14.28 5.49
C ASN A 85 5.15 14.74 5.48
#